data_AF-A0A819JNC5-F1
#
_entry.id   AF-A0A819JNC5-F1
#
_cell.length_a   1.000
_cell.length_b   1.000
_cell.length_c   1.000
_cell.angle_alpha   90.00
_cell.angle_beta   90.00
_cell.angle_gamma   90.00
#
_symmetry.space_group_name_H-M   'P 1'
#
loop_
_entity.id
_entity.type
_entity.pdbx_description
1 polymer ?
#
loop_
_entity_poly.entity_id
_entity_poly.type
_entity_poly.pdbx_seq_one_letter_code
_entity_poly.pdbx_strand_id
1 'polypeptide(L)'
;MSLRNLTRGLFQLAMQRRFYSSIQQQVFTRKLVLNNQRFTSVRSFSSIQTNENVYKDLNQFLDKEIQLERVTQKHPSNLPAIQGFEVTTEGPEVTLIRQSGKEKITVKFNVTNTVNATDSDDEANLHAPDRQQSDAEVTQPSSQLKSRPTFTVDFNRGGQTLSFLCSYLPHDYSDVPEQNQGGENQPQPGENENGKLEDFQIDEFAIHEGDWNDSVYSADCAVIDGELYDKLLNLLEEHGIGEDFANQLIDFSTAYEHRQYIGLLEKLQKFSKK
;
A
#
# COMPACT_ATOMS: atom_id res chain seq x y z
N MET A 1 20.82 21.46 -0.91
CA MET A 1 20.20 20.44 -0.04
C MET A 1 18.96 21.04 0.58
N SER A 2 17.82 20.87 -0.08
CA SER A 2 16.52 21.36 0.41
C SER A 2 15.54 20.20 0.28
N LEU A 3 15.39 19.45 1.37
CA LEU A 3 14.33 18.45 1.55
C LEU A 3 12.99 19.19 1.71
N ARG A 4 11.99 18.85 0.90
CA ARG A 4 10.59 19.19 1.18
C ARG A 4 9.67 18.02 0.83
N ASN A 5 9.25 17.34 1.89
CA ASN A 5 7.89 16.86 2.18
C ASN A 5 6.94 16.69 0.99
N LEU A 6 6.62 15.43 0.66
CA LEU A 6 5.37 15.08 -0.01
C LEU A 6 4.18 15.47 0.88
N THR A 7 3.64 16.67 0.66
CA THR A 7 2.28 17.01 1.06
C THR A 7 1.65 17.84 -0.05
N ARG A 8 0.94 17.17 -0.96
CA ARG A 8 -0.07 17.78 -1.83
C ARG A 8 -1.25 16.82 -2.00
N GLY A 9 -2.09 16.80 -0.98
CA GLY A 9 -3.50 16.51 -1.18
C GLY A 9 -4.21 17.81 -1.50
N LEU A 10 -5.05 17.79 -2.53
CA LEU A 10 -6.37 18.45 -2.64
C LEU A 10 -6.66 18.81 -4.11
N PHE A 11 -7.59 18.07 -4.72
CA PHE A 11 -8.78 18.65 -5.34
C PHE A 11 -9.85 17.55 -5.51
N GLN A 12 -10.88 17.58 -4.66
CA GLN A 12 -12.15 16.92 -4.99
C GLN A 12 -13.28 17.89 -4.62
N LEU A 13 -13.91 18.45 -5.65
CA LEU A 13 -15.04 19.37 -5.52
C LEU A 13 -16.32 18.58 -5.24
N ALA A 14 -17.02 19.02 -4.22
CA ALA A 14 -18.19 18.40 -3.64
C ALA A 14 -19.44 18.44 -4.54
N MET A 15 -20.15 17.32 -4.62
CA MET A 15 -21.61 17.28 -4.75
C MET A 15 -22.18 16.72 -3.43
N GLN A 16 -22.79 17.61 -2.64
CA GLN A 16 -23.45 17.25 -1.39
C GLN A 16 -24.72 16.44 -1.64
N ARG A 17 -24.75 15.19 -1.16
CA ARG A 17 -25.97 14.59 -0.59
C ARG A 17 -25.68 14.21 0.85
N ARG A 18 -26.44 14.84 1.76
CA ARG A 18 -26.32 14.71 3.20
C ARG A 18 -26.64 13.27 3.63
N PHE A 19 -25.64 12.56 4.16
CA PHE A 19 -25.81 11.59 5.23
C PHE A 19 -24.62 11.74 6.19
N TYR A 20 -24.93 11.99 7.46
CA TYR A 20 -23.94 12.08 8.53
C TYR A 20 -23.36 10.68 8.78
N SER A 21 -22.04 10.51 8.64
CA SER A 21 -21.30 9.45 9.31
C SER A 21 -19.96 9.99 9.81
N SER A 22 -19.73 9.79 11.10
CA SER A 22 -18.58 10.26 11.87
C SER A 22 -17.33 9.45 11.51
N ILE A 23 -16.30 10.16 11.07
CA ILE A 23 -14.96 9.64 10.74
C ILE A 23 -14.29 9.09 12.01
N GLN A 24 -13.97 7.79 12.00
CA GLN A 24 -13.14 7.12 13.02
C GLN A 24 -11.68 7.08 12.56
N GLN A 25 -10.74 7.51 13.42
CA GLN A 25 -9.34 7.13 13.32
C GLN A 25 -9.16 5.79 14.06
N GLN A 26 -8.80 4.74 13.33
CA GLN A 26 -8.53 3.41 13.88
C GLN A 26 -7.04 3.24 14.13
N VAL A 27 -6.67 2.89 15.37
CA VAL A 27 -5.37 2.31 15.69
C VAL A 27 -5.55 0.80 15.62
N PHE A 28 -4.92 0.17 14.62
CA PHE A 28 -5.03 -1.26 14.34
C PHE A 28 -4.14 -2.08 15.27
N THR A 29 -4.73 -3.08 15.92
CA THR A 29 -4.02 -4.21 16.53
C THR A 29 -4.06 -5.40 15.56
N ARG A 30 -2.90 -5.88 15.10
CA ARG A 30 -2.76 -7.01 14.14
C ARG A 30 -3.07 -8.41 14.72
N LYS A 31 -3.97 -8.53 15.71
CA LYS A 31 -4.49 -9.82 16.18
C LYS A 31 -5.99 -9.78 16.41
N LEU A 32 -6.75 -10.28 15.45
CA LEU A 32 -8.15 -10.66 15.63
C LEU A 32 -8.21 -11.94 16.46
N VAL A 33 -8.44 -11.80 17.77
CA VAL A 33 -9.20 -12.82 18.51
C VAL A 33 -10.64 -12.34 18.49
N LEU A 34 -11.43 -12.91 17.57
CA LEU A 34 -12.86 -12.69 17.49
C LEU A 34 -13.51 -13.15 18.81
N ASN A 35 -13.84 -12.19 19.67
CA ASN A 35 -14.98 -12.32 20.55
C ASN A 35 -15.91 -11.12 20.34
N ASN A 36 -17.12 -11.43 19.92
CA ASN A 36 -18.12 -10.50 19.44
C ASN A 36 -18.70 -9.68 20.61
N GLN A 37 -18.08 -8.54 20.90
CA GLN A 37 -18.67 -7.45 21.69
C GLN A 37 -18.29 -6.13 21.01
N ARG A 38 -19.17 -5.64 20.14
CA ARG A 38 -19.12 -4.27 19.62
C ARG A 38 -19.29 -3.28 20.78
N PHE A 39 -18.19 -2.92 21.41
CA PHE A 39 -18.08 -1.74 22.25
C PHE A 39 -16.77 -1.03 21.86
N THR A 40 -16.86 -0.05 20.96
CA THR A 40 -15.89 1.03 21.00
C THR A 40 -16.17 1.76 22.32
N SER A 41 -15.26 1.64 23.28
CA SER A 41 -15.36 2.41 24.52
C SER A 41 -15.23 3.89 24.13
N VAL A 42 -16.36 4.58 23.97
CA VAL A 42 -16.39 6.03 24.01
C VAL A 42 -15.96 6.38 25.42
N ARG A 43 -14.67 6.66 25.61
CA ARG A 43 -14.21 7.30 26.83
C ARG A 43 -14.79 8.69 26.83
N SER A 44 -15.94 8.84 27.49
CA SER A 44 -16.34 10.16 27.95
C SER A 44 -15.21 10.67 28.84
N PHE A 45 -14.68 11.85 28.57
CA PHE A 45 -13.70 12.52 29.45
C PHE A 45 -14.31 12.88 30.83
N SER A 46 -15.56 12.49 31.09
CA SER A 46 -16.27 12.69 32.35
C SER A 46 -16.01 11.58 33.36
N SER A 47 -14.85 11.65 34.02
CA SER A 47 -14.64 11.34 35.45
C SER A 47 -13.13 11.29 35.67
N ILE A 48 -12.66 11.93 36.73
CA ILE A 48 -11.24 12.00 37.13
C ILE A 48 -10.81 10.59 37.59
N GLN A 49 -10.55 9.70 36.64
CA GLN A 49 -9.67 8.56 36.87
C GLN A 49 -8.27 9.00 36.46
N THR A 50 -7.57 9.62 37.40
CA THR A 50 -6.14 9.85 37.28
C THR A 50 -5.46 8.49 37.35
N ASN A 51 -5.06 7.96 36.21
CA ASN A 51 -4.04 6.92 36.22
C ASN A 51 -2.76 7.57 36.75
N GLU A 52 -2.39 7.22 37.98
CA GLU A 52 -1.24 7.81 38.68
C GLU A 52 0.08 7.59 37.93
N ASN A 53 0.12 6.68 36.94
CA ASN A 53 1.30 6.46 36.11
C ASN A 53 0.98 6.03 34.66
N VAL A 54 0.27 6.90 33.92
CA VAL A 54 -0.09 6.70 32.50
C VAL A 54 1.09 6.22 31.64
N TYR A 55 2.28 6.78 31.87
CA TYR A 55 3.49 6.45 31.11
C TYR A 55 4.03 5.04 31.38
N LYS A 56 3.93 4.57 32.62
CA LYS A 56 4.30 3.19 32.98
C LYS A 56 3.37 2.17 32.32
N ASP A 57 2.07 2.44 32.35
CA ASP A 57 1.08 1.55 31.73
C ASP A 57 1.26 1.50 30.20
N LEU A 58 1.47 2.67 29.58
CA LEU A 58 1.81 2.76 28.16
C LEU A 58 3.09 1.98 27.85
N ASN A 59 4.10 2.06 28.72
CA ASN A 59 5.35 1.35 28.51
C ASN A 59 5.20 -0.16 28.53
N GLN A 60 4.48 -0.68 29.53
CA GLN A 60 4.20 -2.11 29.68
C GLN A 60 3.37 -2.65 28.51
N PHE A 61 2.43 -1.85 28.00
CA PHE A 61 1.68 -2.20 26.81
C PHE A 61 2.60 -2.27 25.59
N LEU A 62 3.41 -1.23 25.34
CA LEU A 62 4.32 -1.17 24.20
C LEU A 62 5.38 -2.28 24.23
N ASP A 63 5.88 -2.67 25.41
CA ASP A 63 6.79 -3.83 25.54
C ASP A 63 6.17 -5.11 24.97
N LYS A 64 4.89 -5.37 25.26
CA LYS A 64 4.18 -6.54 24.75
C LYS A 64 3.89 -6.41 23.26
N GLU A 65 3.45 -5.23 22.82
CA GLU A 65 3.09 -4.98 21.42
C GLU A 65 4.30 -5.12 20.49
N ILE A 66 5.44 -4.52 20.84
CA ILE A 66 6.68 -4.63 20.06
C ILE A 66 7.14 -6.10 19.95
N GLN A 67 7.02 -6.87 21.04
CA GLN A 67 7.38 -8.30 21.01
C GLN A 67 6.46 -9.08 20.07
N LEU A 68 5.15 -8.83 20.13
CA LEU A 68 4.19 -9.48 19.25
C LEU A 68 4.45 -9.15 17.77
N GLU A 69 4.68 -7.87 17.45
CA GLU A 69 4.92 -7.43 16.07
C GLU A 69 6.23 -7.98 15.49
N ARG A 70 7.28 -8.13 16.32
CA ARG A 70 8.53 -8.75 15.88
C ARG A 70 8.38 -10.24 15.60
N VAL A 71 7.52 -10.93 16.35
CA VAL A 71 7.26 -12.37 16.12
C VAL A 71 6.46 -12.58 14.84
N THR A 72 5.57 -11.65 14.49
CA THR A 72 4.76 -11.72 13.26
C THR A 72 5.44 -11.11 12.05
N GLN A 73 6.59 -10.45 12.21
CA GLN A 73 7.35 -9.85 11.12
C GLN A 73 7.90 -10.94 10.18
N LYS A 74 7.40 -10.97 8.94
CA LYS A 74 7.82 -11.95 7.92
C LYS A 74 9.28 -11.75 7.45
N HIS A 75 9.74 -10.49 7.45
CA HIS A 75 11.06 -10.08 6.94
C HIS A 75 11.90 -9.35 8.00
N PRO A 76 12.28 -10.03 9.10
CA PRO A 76 12.96 -9.38 10.22
C PRO A 76 14.37 -8.90 9.84
N SER A 77 15.10 -9.71 9.08
CA SER A 77 16.48 -9.41 8.69
C SER A 77 16.54 -8.63 7.38
N ASN A 78 16.08 -9.24 6.28
CA ASN A 78 16.21 -8.71 4.93
C ASN A 78 14.84 -8.44 4.34
N LEU A 79 14.69 -7.27 3.71
CA LEU A 79 13.50 -6.95 2.93
C LEU A 79 13.47 -7.82 1.65
N PRO A 80 12.27 -8.07 1.08
CA PRO A 80 12.14 -8.67 -0.24
C PRO A 80 13.01 -7.95 -1.28
N ALA A 81 13.57 -8.67 -2.24
CA ALA A 81 14.28 -8.04 -3.34
C ALA A 81 13.27 -7.61 -4.42
N ILE A 82 13.55 -6.49 -5.09
CA ILE A 82 12.84 -6.09 -6.32
C ILE A 82 13.79 -6.33 -7.48
N GLN A 83 13.40 -7.20 -8.41
CA GLN A 83 14.28 -7.71 -9.44
C GLN A 83 14.79 -6.59 -10.35
N GLY A 84 16.11 -6.52 -10.51
CA GLY A 84 16.76 -5.53 -11.37
C GLY A 84 16.88 -4.13 -10.77
N PHE A 85 16.42 -3.90 -9.54
CA PHE A 85 16.53 -2.60 -8.87
C PHE A 85 17.48 -2.65 -7.67
N GLU A 86 18.31 -1.62 -7.56
CA GLU A 86 18.99 -1.29 -6.31
C GLU A 86 18.03 -0.48 -5.43
N VAL A 87 17.89 -0.87 -4.17
CA VAL A 87 16.95 -0.26 -3.23
C VAL A 87 17.69 0.59 -2.21
N THR A 88 17.26 1.84 -2.07
CA THR A 88 17.73 2.76 -1.03
C THR A 88 16.55 3.28 -0.23
N THR A 89 16.75 3.50 1.07
CA THR A 89 15.68 3.94 1.98
C THR A 89 16.14 5.09 2.88
N GLU A 90 15.28 6.09 3.06
CA GLU A 90 15.52 7.26 3.92
C GLU A 90 14.24 7.61 4.70
N GLY A 91 14.18 7.27 5.99
CA GLY A 91 12.94 7.46 6.75
C GLY A 91 11.84 6.56 6.17
N PRO A 92 10.66 7.07 5.80
CA PRO A 92 9.63 6.30 5.10
C PRO A 92 9.76 6.34 3.56
N GLU A 93 10.70 7.13 3.02
CA GLU A 93 10.94 7.25 1.57
C GLU A 93 11.79 6.09 1.07
N VAL A 94 11.43 5.59 -0.11
CA VAL A 94 12.15 4.52 -0.80
C VAL A 94 12.46 4.96 -2.22
N THR A 95 13.68 4.68 -2.67
CA THR A 95 14.12 4.93 -4.04
C THR A 95 14.71 3.65 -4.63
N LEU A 96 14.13 3.22 -5.74
CA LEU A 96 14.59 2.10 -6.55
C LEU A 96 15.32 2.66 -7.77
N ILE A 97 16.52 2.16 -8.05
CA ILE A 97 17.31 2.60 -9.22
C ILE A 97 17.69 1.39 -10.06
N ARG A 98 17.41 1.48 -11.36
CA ARG A 98 17.95 0.56 -12.35
C ARG A 98 18.64 1.35 -13.45
N GLN A 99 19.87 0.98 -13.76
CA GLN A 99 20.67 1.63 -14.80
C GLN A 99 21.14 0.61 -15.83
N SER A 100 20.83 0.87 -17.10
CA SER A 100 21.29 0.06 -18.23
C SER A 100 21.88 0.97 -19.30
N GLY A 101 23.20 0.95 -19.44
CA GLY A 101 23.91 1.83 -20.36
C GLY A 101 23.67 3.32 -20.05
N LYS A 102 23.00 4.02 -20.98
CA LYS A 102 22.67 5.46 -20.87
C LYS A 102 21.30 5.73 -20.26
N GLU A 103 20.51 4.69 -20.05
CA GLU A 103 19.16 4.82 -19.51
C GLU A 103 19.18 4.56 -18.00
N LYS A 104 18.54 5.46 -17.26
CA LYS A 104 18.35 5.34 -15.82
C LYS A 104 16.86 5.44 -15.54
N ILE A 105 16.34 4.40 -14.90
CA ILE A 105 14.98 4.33 -14.39
C ILE A 105 15.05 4.50 -12.89
N THR A 106 14.28 5.45 -12.36
CA THR A 106 14.17 5.69 -10.92
C THR A 106 12.72 5.56 -10.51
N VAL A 107 12.43 4.70 -9.53
CA VAL A 107 11.10 4.63 -8.91
C VAL A 107 11.18 5.19 -7.50
N LYS A 108 10.25 6.07 -7.11
CA LYS A 108 10.20 6.62 -5.75
C LYS A 108 8.80 6.51 -5.17
N PHE A 109 8.74 6.17 -3.89
CA PHE A 109 7.50 6.05 -3.14
C PHE A 109 7.73 6.21 -1.64
N ASN A 110 6.64 6.43 -0.92
CA ASN A 110 6.65 6.58 0.54
C ASN A 110 5.67 5.57 1.14
N VAL A 111 6.05 4.88 2.22
CA VAL A 111 5.21 3.85 2.88
C VAL A 111 4.30 4.38 4.00
N THR A 112 4.15 5.69 4.12
CA THR A 112 3.30 6.31 5.16
C THR A 112 1.84 6.30 4.71
N ASN A 113 0.94 5.78 5.56
CA ASN A 113 -0.50 5.71 5.30
C ASN A 113 -0.88 4.92 4.03
N THR A 114 -0.13 3.87 3.71
CA THR A 114 -0.31 3.08 2.49
C THR A 114 -0.98 1.72 2.74
N VAL A 115 -1.30 1.42 4.00
CA VAL A 115 -1.97 0.18 4.41
C VAL A 115 -3.47 0.44 4.54
N ASN A 116 -4.26 -0.23 3.71
CA ASN A 116 -5.72 -0.20 3.75
C ASN A 116 -6.24 -1.47 4.41
N ALA A 117 -7.02 -1.32 5.48
CA ALA A 117 -7.63 -2.43 6.20
C ALA A 117 -8.97 -2.90 5.60
N THR A 118 -9.49 -2.19 4.61
CA THR A 118 -10.65 -2.61 3.80
C THR A 118 -10.25 -3.59 2.71
N ASP A 119 -8.98 -3.57 2.31
CA ASP A 119 -8.47 -4.32 1.15
C ASP A 119 -7.84 -5.66 1.57
N SER A 120 -8.15 -6.13 2.77
CA SER A 120 -7.79 -7.48 3.22
C SER A 120 -8.61 -8.51 2.45
N ASP A 121 -7.94 -9.51 1.90
CA ASP A 121 -8.48 -10.56 1.01
C ASP A 121 -9.59 -11.47 1.64
N ASP A 122 -10.13 -11.11 2.81
CA ASP A 122 -11.08 -11.89 3.61
C ASP A 122 -12.56 -11.70 3.23
N GLU A 123 -12.94 -10.76 2.36
CA GLU A 123 -14.35 -10.62 1.94
C GLU A 123 -14.86 -11.82 1.11
N ALA A 124 -13.96 -12.62 0.53
CA ALA A 124 -14.33 -13.79 -0.26
C ALA A 124 -14.83 -15.00 0.56
N ASN A 125 -14.77 -14.97 1.91
CA ASN A 125 -15.11 -16.13 2.75
C ASN A 125 -16.40 -15.99 3.57
N LEU A 126 -17.21 -14.95 3.36
CA LEU A 126 -18.45 -14.71 4.11
C LEU A 126 -19.65 -15.58 3.66
N HIS A 127 -19.48 -16.48 2.68
CA HIS A 127 -20.54 -17.36 2.16
C HIS A 127 -20.17 -18.85 2.11
N ALA A 128 -19.46 -19.38 3.11
CA ALA A 128 -19.42 -20.84 3.32
C ALA A 128 -20.53 -21.25 4.33
N PRO A 129 -21.48 -22.14 3.96
CA PRO A 129 -22.45 -22.66 4.92
C PRO A 129 -21.74 -23.55 5.94
N ASP A 130 -22.17 -23.44 7.20
CA ASP A 130 -21.75 -24.24 8.37
C ASP A 130 -21.12 -25.59 8.00
N ARG A 131 -19.79 -25.70 8.10
CA ARG A 131 -19.10 -27.00 8.16
C ARG A 131 -18.55 -27.23 9.54
N GLN A 132 -19.14 -28.22 10.18
CA GLN A 132 -18.86 -28.80 11.49
C GLN A 132 -17.36 -28.95 11.76
N GLN A 133 -16.97 -28.60 12.99
CA GLN A 133 -15.68 -28.83 13.63
C GLN A 133 -15.01 -30.14 13.21
N SER A 134 -13.82 -30.02 12.62
CA SER A 134 -12.80 -31.06 12.69
C SER A 134 -11.46 -30.40 13.01
N ASP A 135 -10.77 -30.96 14.00
CA ASP A 135 -9.48 -30.54 14.54
C ASP A 135 -8.34 -30.77 13.52
N ALA A 136 -8.33 -29.98 12.46
CA ALA A 136 -7.14 -29.75 11.65
C ALA A 136 -6.75 -28.29 11.83
N GLU A 137 -5.51 -28.07 12.26
CA GLU A 137 -4.84 -26.79 12.38
C GLU A 137 -4.70 -26.17 10.98
N VAL A 138 -5.82 -25.68 10.44
CA VAL A 138 -5.85 -24.83 9.26
C VAL A 138 -5.14 -23.57 9.70
N THR A 139 -3.88 -23.44 9.26
CA THR A 139 -3.17 -22.17 9.25
C THR A 139 -3.99 -21.28 8.32
N GLN A 140 -5.03 -20.64 8.86
CA GLN A 140 -5.75 -19.59 8.16
C GLN A 140 -4.68 -18.57 7.78
N PRO A 141 -4.53 -18.21 6.50
CA PRO A 141 -3.68 -17.09 6.16
C PRO A 141 -4.28 -15.91 6.91
N SER A 142 -3.59 -15.45 7.95
CA SER A 142 -3.95 -14.21 8.64
C SER A 142 -4.14 -13.15 7.55
N SER A 143 -5.30 -12.49 7.49
CA SER A 143 -5.57 -11.36 6.59
C SER A 143 -4.36 -10.43 6.60
N GLN A 144 -3.52 -10.54 5.58
CA GLN A 144 -2.26 -9.85 5.59
C GLN A 144 -2.54 -8.46 5.05
N LEU A 145 -2.57 -7.49 5.96
CA LEU A 145 -2.58 -6.08 5.58
C LEU A 145 -1.42 -5.81 4.60
N LYS A 146 -1.78 -5.40 3.39
CA LYS A 146 -0.88 -5.05 2.29
C LYS A 146 -0.70 -3.53 2.23
N SER A 147 0.51 -3.09 1.90
CA SER A 147 0.84 -1.69 1.64
C SER A 147 0.89 -1.43 0.13
N ARG A 148 0.03 -0.53 -0.36
CA ARG A 148 -0.09 -0.13 -1.78
C ARG A 148 0.24 1.35 -1.95
N PRO A 149 1.53 1.74 -1.96
CA PRO A 149 1.91 3.13 -2.10
C PRO A 149 1.63 3.66 -3.51
N THR A 150 1.24 4.93 -3.63
CA THR A 150 1.45 5.68 -4.87
C THR A 150 2.95 5.80 -5.12
N PHE A 151 3.36 5.63 -6.37
CA PHE A 151 4.78 5.68 -6.75
C PHE A 151 4.98 6.53 -8.00
N THR A 152 6.20 7.03 -8.16
CA THR A 152 6.61 7.79 -9.34
C THR A 152 7.65 6.99 -10.12
N VAL A 153 7.60 7.04 -11.45
CA VAL A 153 8.56 6.39 -12.35
C VAL A 153 9.20 7.45 -13.23
N ASP A 154 10.52 7.60 -13.14
CA ASP A 154 11.30 8.57 -13.90
C ASP A 154 12.19 7.87 -14.92
N PHE A 155 12.02 8.19 -16.19
CA PHE A 155 12.92 7.84 -17.30
C PHE A 155 13.80 9.01 -17.66
N ASN A 156 15.12 8.91 -17.43
CA ASN A 156 16.05 9.97 -17.84
C ASN A 156 16.64 9.67 -19.23
N ARG A 157 16.41 10.58 -20.19
CA ARG A 157 16.93 10.47 -21.55
C ARG A 157 17.25 11.85 -22.12
N GLY A 158 18.48 12.03 -22.62
CA GLY A 158 18.87 13.24 -23.33
C GLY A 158 18.86 14.53 -22.50
N GLY A 159 19.04 14.42 -21.18
CA GLY A 159 19.00 15.57 -20.26
C GLY A 159 17.59 15.94 -19.77
N GLN A 160 16.56 15.28 -20.29
CA GLN A 160 15.17 15.42 -19.86
C GLN A 160 14.73 14.18 -19.08
N THR A 161 13.72 14.37 -18.24
CA THR A 161 13.07 13.29 -17.49
C THR A 161 11.61 13.22 -17.90
N LEU A 162 11.17 12.03 -18.33
CA LEU A 162 9.77 11.68 -18.46
C LEU A 162 9.35 11.02 -17.15
N SER A 163 8.39 11.61 -16.45
CA SER A 163 7.91 11.14 -15.16
C SER A 163 6.46 10.71 -15.23
N PHE A 164 6.15 9.63 -14.54
CA PHE A 164 4.80 9.10 -14.33
C PHE A 164 4.48 9.10 -12.85
N LEU A 165 3.26 9.46 -12.49
CA LEU A 165 2.65 9.20 -11.19
C LEU A 165 1.70 8.02 -11.35
N CYS A 166 1.86 7.00 -10.52
CA CYS A 166 1.12 5.74 -10.61
C CYS A 166 0.47 5.40 -9.28
N SER A 167 -0.74 4.84 -9.33
CA SER A 167 -1.46 4.33 -8.17
C SER A 167 -2.07 2.96 -8.45
N TYR A 168 -2.21 2.16 -7.40
CA TYR A 168 -2.86 0.86 -7.49
C TYR A 168 -4.36 1.03 -7.68
N LEU A 169 -4.94 0.19 -8.54
CA LEU A 169 -6.39 0.15 -8.71
C LEU A 169 -7.06 -0.41 -7.44
N PRO A 170 -8.23 0.11 -7.05
CA PRO A 170 -9.01 -0.49 -5.98
C PRO A 170 -9.39 -1.95 -6.30
N HIS A 171 -9.44 -2.80 -5.27
CA HIS A 171 -9.69 -4.25 -5.38
C HIS A 171 -10.97 -4.60 -6.17
N ASP A 172 -11.97 -3.72 -6.11
CA ASP A 172 -13.27 -3.86 -6.79
C ASP A 172 -13.17 -3.72 -8.32
N TYR A 173 -12.06 -3.20 -8.86
CA TYR A 173 -11.81 -3.13 -10.31
C TYR A 173 -11.32 -4.45 -10.91
N SER A 174 -10.89 -5.41 -10.11
CA SER A 174 -10.47 -6.74 -10.60
C SER A 174 -11.66 -7.66 -10.95
N ASP A 175 -12.89 -7.25 -10.61
CA ASP A 175 -14.12 -8.01 -10.87
C ASP A 175 -14.82 -7.60 -12.18
N VAL A 176 -14.14 -6.87 -13.09
CA VAL A 176 -14.68 -6.68 -14.44
C VAL A 176 -14.46 -7.98 -15.22
N PRO A 177 -15.53 -8.72 -15.58
CA PRO A 177 -15.38 -9.91 -16.40
C PRO A 177 -14.77 -9.48 -17.74
N GLU A 178 -13.67 -10.12 -18.14
CA GLU A 178 -13.11 -10.01 -19.50
C GLU A 178 -14.27 -10.02 -20.51
N GLN A 179 -14.55 -8.85 -21.09
CA GLN A 179 -15.57 -8.76 -22.11
C GLN A 179 -15.02 -9.42 -23.36
N ASN A 180 -15.40 -10.70 -23.51
CA ASN A 180 -15.57 -11.44 -24.76
C ASN A 180 -15.25 -10.62 -26.02
N GLN A 181 -14.02 -10.76 -26.53
CA GLN A 181 -13.74 -10.52 -27.95
C GLN A 181 -13.55 -11.87 -28.65
N GLY A 182 -14.68 -12.43 -29.07
CA GLY A 182 -14.88 -13.17 -30.33
C GLY A 182 -14.01 -14.40 -30.63
N GLY A 183 -14.60 -15.58 -30.49
CA GLY A 183 -14.14 -16.77 -31.23
C GLY A 183 -14.49 -18.09 -30.55
N GLU A 184 -15.46 -18.81 -31.12
CA GLU A 184 -15.99 -20.07 -30.63
C GLU A 184 -14.94 -21.19 -30.57
N ASN A 185 -15.04 -22.03 -29.52
CA ASN A 185 -14.40 -23.34 -29.33
C ASN A 185 -12.90 -23.41 -29.01
N GLN A 186 -12.58 -23.48 -27.73
CA GLN A 186 -11.73 -24.55 -27.18
C GLN A 186 -11.91 -24.70 -25.66
N PRO A 187 -12.09 -25.92 -25.12
CA PRO A 187 -12.10 -26.16 -23.68
C PRO A 187 -10.71 -26.59 -23.17
N GLN A 188 -10.48 -26.31 -21.87
CA GLN A 188 -9.50 -26.88 -20.93
C GLN A 188 -8.21 -26.06 -20.66
N PRO A 189 -7.47 -26.38 -19.57
CA PRO A 189 -7.89 -26.37 -18.17
C PRO A 189 -6.81 -25.71 -17.29
N GLY A 190 -7.19 -24.94 -16.29
CA GLY A 190 -6.23 -24.35 -15.37
C GLY A 190 -6.97 -23.61 -14.28
N GLU A 191 -7.38 -24.36 -13.26
CA GLU A 191 -7.75 -23.79 -11.97
C GLU A 191 -6.51 -23.09 -11.40
N ASN A 192 -6.29 -21.83 -11.79
CA ASN A 192 -5.46 -20.92 -11.02
C ASN A 192 -6.36 -20.34 -9.94
N GLU A 193 -6.26 -20.95 -8.77
CA GLU A 193 -6.89 -20.55 -7.54
C GLU A 193 -6.61 -19.05 -7.24
N ASN A 194 -7.64 -18.21 -7.26
CA ASN A 194 -7.75 -16.94 -6.52
C ASN A 194 -6.50 -16.05 -6.42
N GLY A 195 -5.90 -15.67 -7.54
CA GLY A 195 -4.94 -14.57 -7.60
C GLY A 195 -5.58 -13.35 -8.25
N LYS A 196 -6.27 -12.50 -7.47
CA LYS A 196 -6.65 -11.16 -7.96
C LYS A 196 -5.34 -10.43 -8.26
N LEU A 197 -5.09 -10.17 -9.55
CA LEU A 197 -3.86 -9.53 -10.00
C LEU A 197 -3.84 -8.07 -9.52
N GLU A 198 -2.73 -7.65 -8.93
CA GLU A 198 -2.59 -6.30 -8.38
C GLU A 198 -2.13 -5.38 -9.50
N ASP A 199 -3.09 -4.74 -10.14
CA ASP A 199 -2.84 -3.84 -11.28
C ASP A 199 -2.76 -2.38 -10.84
N PHE A 200 -2.04 -1.56 -11.62
CA PHE A 200 -1.85 -0.14 -11.37
C PHE A 200 -2.20 0.69 -12.60
N GLN A 201 -2.52 1.96 -12.38
CA GLN A 201 -2.78 2.92 -13.44
C GLN A 201 -1.76 4.06 -13.42
N ILE A 202 -1.65 4.77 -14.55
CA ILE A 202 -0.94 6.04 -14.64
C ILE A 202 -1.96 7.15 -14.33
N ASP A 203 -1.75 7.88 -13.24
CA ASP A 203 -2.62 9.01 -12.86
C ASP A 203 -2.22 10.28 -13.63
N GLU A 204 -0.92 10.58 -13.65
CA GLU A 204 -0.38 11.77 -14.31
C GLU A 204 0.96 11.48 -14.99
N PHE A 205 1.29 12.25 -16.03
CA PHE A 205 2.64 12.27 -16.58
C PHE A 205 3.13 13.69 -16.89
N ALA A 206 4.45 13.86 -16.91
CA ALA A 206 5.11 15.12 -17.22
C ALA A 206 6.49 14.90 -17.86
N ILE A 207 6.93 15.86 -18.67
CA ILE A 207 8.32 15.96 -19.14
C ILE A 207 8.94 17.21 -18.52
N HIS A 208 10.12 17.06 -17.91
CA HIS A 208 10.79 18.18 -17.25
C HIS A 208 12.31 18.05 -17.23
N GLU A 209 12.94 19.17 -16.91
CA GLU A 209 14.38 19.28 -16.66
C GLU A 209 14.58 19.64 -15.18
N GLY A 210 14.94 18.66 -14.35
CA GLY A 210 15.19 18.85 -12.93
C GLY A 210 14.11 18.24 -12.04
N ASP A 211 13.59 19.04 -11.10
CA ASP A 211 12.61 18.58 -10.12
C ASP A 211 11.18 18.73 -10.66
N TRP A 212 10.39 17.65 -10.60
CA TRP A 212 8.96 17.71 -10.88
C TRP A 212 8.23 18.45 -9.73
N ASN A 213 7.80 19.67 -10.01
CA ASN A 213 7.09 20.54 -9.09
C ASN A 213 5.98 21.28 -9.82
N ASP A 214 5.21 22.12 -9.13
CA ASP A 214 4.01 22.78 -9.68
C ASP A 214 4.25 23.74 -10.85
N SER A 215 5.51 24.13 -11.12
CA SER A 215 5.84 24.92 -12.29
C SER A 215 5.97 24.08 -13.58
N VAL A 216 6.06 22.76 -13.44
CA VAL A 216 6.07 21.81 -14.55
C VAL A 216 4.63 21.48 -14.91
N TYR A 217 4.30 21.56 -16.20
CA TYR A 217 3.02 21.11 -16.70
C TYR A 217 2.94 19.58 -16.64
N SER A 218 1.97 19.04 -15.90
CA SER A 218 1.54 17.65 -15.96
C SER A 218 0.16 17.53 -16.61
N ALA A 219 -0.08 16.37 -17.22
CA ALA A 219 -1.39 16.02 -17.75
C ALA A 219 -1.98 14.88 -16.92
N ASP A 220 -3.25 15.04 -16.55
CA ASP A 220 -4.08 13.99 -15.96
C ASP A 220 -4.44 12.97 -17.04
N CYS A 221 -4.13 11.69 -16.79
CA CYS A 221 -4.38 10.61 -17.73
C CYS A 221 -5.87 10.26 -17.88
N ALA A 222 -6.76 10.75 -17.00
CA ALA A 222 -8.20 10.56 -17.15
C ALA A 222 -8.80 11.34 -18.33
N VAL A 223 -8.08 12.31 -18.91
CA VAL A 223 -8.58 13.17 -20.00
C VAL A 223 -7.79 13.05 -21.30
N ILE A 224 -6.80 12.15 -21.37
CA ILE A 224 -6.02 11.94 -22.58
C ILE A 224 -6.68 10.91 -23.52
N ASP A 225 -6.18 10.85 -24.75
CA ASP A 225 -6.58 9.83 -25.71
C ASP A 225 -6.21 8.42 -25.24
N GLY A 226 -7.12 7.46 -25.42
CA GLY A 226 -6.92 6.08 -24.96
C GLY A 226 -5.74 5.38 -25.64
N GLU A 227 -5.51 5.62 -26.94
CA GLU A 227 -4.36 5.03 -27.62
C GLU A 227 -3.04 5.59 -27.07
N LEU A 228 -3.00 6.88 -26.72
CA LEU A 228 -1.84 7.47 -26.06
C LEU A 228 -1.61 6.82 -24.68
N TYR A 229 -2.66 6.65 -23.87
CA TYR A 229 -2.55 5.97 -22.58
C TYR A 229 -1.96 4.57 -22.71
N ASP A 230 -2.46 3.76 -23.65
CA ASP A 230 -1.95 2.40 -23.91
C ASP A 230 -0.46 2.42 -24.30
N LYS A 231 -0.04 3.39 -25.12
CA LYS A 231 1.39 3.52 -25.49
C LYS A 231 2.28 3.88 -24.30
N LEU A 232 1.78 4.70 -23.36
CA LEU A 232 2.51 5.04 -22.13
C LEU A 232 2.60 3.83 -21.18
N LEU A 233 1.55 3.02 -21.09
CA LEU A 233 1.56 1.80 -20.30
C LEU A 233 2.53 0.76 -20.89
N ASN A 234 2.49 0.54 -22.21
CA ASN A 234 3.45 -0.33 -22.90
C ASN A 234 4.90 0.13 -22.69
N LEU A 235 5.16 1.44 -22.65
CA LEU A 235 6.49 1.97 -22.34
C LEU A 235 6.95 1.54 -20.94
N LEU A 236 6.08 1.63 -19.92
CA LEU A 236 6.41 1.15 -18.58
C LEU A 236 6.71 -0.36 -18.58
N GLU A 237 5.87 -1.15 -19.25
CA GLU A 237 6.00 -2.61 -19.32
C GLU A 237 7.27 -3.06 -20.05
N GLU A 238 7.60 -2.46 -21.20
CA GLU A 238 8.85 -2.73 -21.94
C GLU A 238 10.08 -2.43 -21.09
N HIS A 239 9.96 -1.48 -20.17
CA HIS A 239 10.95 -1.19 -19.14
C HIS A 239 10.69 -1.94 -17.84
N GLY A 240 10.05 -3.10 -17.86
CA GLY A 240 9.88 -3.98 -16.70
C GLY A 240 9.19 -3.33 -15.49
N ILE A 241 8.39 -2.30 -15.73
CA ILE A 241 7.45 -1.71 -14.77
C ILE A 241 6.06 -2.20 -15.20
N GLY A 242 5.76 -3.45 -14.89
CA GLY A 242 4.48 -4.09 -15.18
C GLY A 242 3.96 -4.82 -13.94
N GLU A 243 3.12 -5.82 -14.17
CA GLU A 243 2.44 -6.59 -13.12
C GLU A 243 3.42 -7.23 -12.11
N ASP A 244 4.45 -7.93 -12.58
CA ASP A 244 5.46 -8.56 -11.72
C ASP A 244 6.17 -7.54 -10.82
N PHE A 245 6.45 -6.36 -11.35
CA PHE A 245 7.04 -5.27 -10.58
C PHE A 245 6.07 -4.75 -9.53
N ALA A 246 4.80 -4.56 -9.90
CA ALA A 246 3.75 -4.08 -8.99
C ALA A 246 3.55 -5.02 -7.80
N ASN A 247 3.54 -6.34 -8.03
CA ASN A 247 3.47 -7.36 -6.99
C ASN A 247 4.70 -7.32 -6.05
N GLN A 248 5.91 -7.29 -6.63
CA GLN A 248 7.14 -7.17 -5.85
C GLN A 248 7.20 -5.88 -5.02
N LEU A 249 6.66 -4.80 -5.57
CA LEU A 249 6.58 -3.51 -4.88
C LEU A 249 5.61 -3.57 -3.69
N ILE A 250 4.47 -4.26 -3.78
CA ILE A 250 3.56 -4.50 -2.65
C ILE A 250 4.27 -5.30 -1.55
N ASP A 251 4.92 -6.40 -1.91
CA ASP A 251 5.61 -7.25 -0.93
C ASP A 251 6.71 -6.49 -0.20
N PHE A 252 7.55 -5.78 -0.96
CA PHE A 252 8.58 -4.92 -0.40
C PHE A 252 7.98 -3.85 0.52
N SER A 253 6.98 -3.11 0.02
CA SER A 253 6.39 -1.98 0.74
C SER A 253 5.70 -2.44 2.02
N THR A 254 5.03 -3.59 1.97
CA THR A 254 4.38 -4.20 3.14
C THR A 254 5.39 -4.59 4.20
N ALA A 255 6.50 -5.21 3.79
CA ALA A 255 7.59 -5.56 4.71
C ALA A 255 8.27 -4.31 5.30
N TYR A 256 8.46 -3.28 4.48
CA TYR A 256 9.13 -2.05 4.89
C TYR A 256 8.25 -1.17 5.80
N GLU A 257 6.96 -1.02 5.47
CA GLU A 257 5.97 -0.34 6.32
C GLU A 257 5.92 -0.98 7.70
N HIS A 258 5.81 -2.32 7.77
CA HIS A 258 5.75 -3.02 9.06
C HIS A 258 7.02 -2.79 9.89
N ARG A 259 8.19 -2.77 9.24
CA ARG A 259 9.46 -2.43 9.89
C ARG A 259 9.46 -0.99 10.44
N GLN A 260 8.94 -0.03 9.67
CA GLN A 260 8.83 1.37 10.08
C GLN A 260 7.85 1.54 11.26
N TYR A 261 6.74 0.79 11.26
CA TYR A 261 5.77 0.77 12.35
C TYR A 261 6.40 0.25 13.65
N ILE A 262 7.12 -0.87 13.63
CA ILE A 262 7.86 -1.37 14.81
C ILE A 262 8.84 -0.29 15.30
N GLY A 263 9.57 0.36 14.38
CA GLY A 263 10.47 1.45 14.72
C GLY A 263 9.78 2.66 15.36
N LEU A 264 8.53 2.96 14.96
CA LEU A 264 7.70 3.98 15.59
C LEU A 264 7.29 3.59 17.01
N LEU A 265 6.83 2.34 17.21
CA LEU A 265 6.48 1.83 18.55
C LEU A 265 7.67 1.90 19.51
N GLU A 266 8.88 1.56 19.05
CA GLU A 266 10.10 1.67 19.85
C GLU A 266 10.43 3.13 20.23
N LYS A 267 10.24 4.08 19.30
CA LYS A 267 10.42 5.51 19.58
C LYS A 267 9.40 5.99 20.61
N LEU A 268 8.14 5.58 20.47
CA LEU A 268 7.07 5.89 21.43
C LEU A 268 7.36 5.29 22.81
N GLN A 269 7.89 4.07 22.85
CA GLN A 269 8.29 3.43 24.10
C GLN A 269 9.45 4.18 24.78
N LYS A 270 10.46 4.61 24.02
CA LYS A 270 11.56 5.44 24.53
C LYS A 270 11.05 6.78 25.05
N PHE A 271 10.05 7.36 24.39
CA PHE A 271 9.40 8.58 24.84
C PHE A 271 8.66 8.36 26.17
N SER A 272 7.93 7.25 26.32
CA SER A 272 7.17 6.96 27.54
C SER A 272 8.04 6.60 28.76
N LYS A 273 9.35 6.37 28.58
CA LYS A 273 10.31 6.12 29.67
C LYS A 273 10.93 7.40 30.24
N LYS A 274 10.75 8.55 29.56
CA LYS A 274 11.24 9.86 30.02
C LYS A 274 10.25 10.49 30.99
#